data_AF-A0A2U9K5W3-F1
#
_entry.id   AF-A0A2U9K5W3-F1
#
_cell.length_a   1.000
_cell.length_b   1.000
_cell.length_c   1.000
_cell.angle_alpha   90.00
_cell.angle_beta   90.00
_cell.angle_gamma   90.00
#
_symmetry.space_group_name_H-M   'P 1'
#
loop_
_entity.id
_entity.type
_entity.pdbx_description
1 polymer ?
#
loop_
_entity_poly.entity_id
_entity_poly.type
_entity_poly.pdbx_seq_one_letter_code
_entity_poly.pdbx_strand_id
1 'polypeptide(L)'
;ALSSGMRINSAADDASGLAVSEKLRTQVNGLRQAERNTEDGMSFIQTAEGFLEQTSNIIQRIRVLAIQTSNGIYSNEDRQLVQVEVSALVDEVDRIASQAEFNKFKLFEGQFARGSRVASMWFHMGSNQNQRERFYIGTMTSRALKLVKADGRPIAISSPGEANDVIGLADAALTKIMKQRADMGAYYNRLEYTAKGLMGAYENIQASESRIRDADMAEEVVSLTTKQILV
;
A
#
# COMPACT_ATOMS: atom_id res chain seq x y z
N ALA A 1 -8.75 40.17 19.48
CA ALA A 1 -9.74 39.68 18.50
C ALA A 1 -9.40 40.13 17.08
N LEU A 2 -9.55 41.40 16.70
CA LEU A 2 -9.36 41.83 15.30
C LEU A 2 -7.99 41.56 14.66
N SER A 3 -6.88 41.77 15.40
CA SER A 3 -5.53 41.48 14.85
C SER A 3 -5.20 39.98 14.82
N SER A 4 -5.90 39.16 15.62
CA SER A 4 -5.61 37.73 15.78
C SER A 4 -6.61 36.83 15.06
N GLY A 5 -7.76 37.35 14.59
CA GLY A 5 -8.86 36.58 13.99
C GLY A 5 -9.59 35.63 14.95
N MET A 6 -9.07 35.43 16.16
CA MET A 6 -9.61 34.52 17.17
C MET A 6 -10.45 35.24 18.22
N ARG A 7 -11.59 34.63 18.57
CA ARG A 7 -12.44 34.95 19.72
C ARG A 7 -11.78 34.55 21.04
N ILE A 8 -11.17 33.36 21.07
CA ILE A 8 -10.46 32.84 22.25
C ILE A 8 -8.96 32.92 21.96
N ASN A 9 -8.28 33.93 22.49
CA ASN A 9 -6.84 34.11 22.29
C ASN A 9 -6.03 33.61 23.49
N SER A 10 -6.60 33.69 24.69
CA SER A 10 -5.96 33.26 25.94
C SER A 10 -6.92 32.50 26.85
N ALA A 11 -6.38 31.79 27.84
CA ALA A 11 -7.18 31.11 28.86
C ALA A 11 -8.00 32.07 29.73
N ALA A 12 -7.68 33.38 29.70
CA ALA A 12 -8.45 34.41 30.38
C ALA A 12 -9.77 34.74 29.66
N ASP A 13 -9.88 34.45 28.37
CA ASP A 13 -11.09 34.71 27.57
C ASP A 13 -12.13 33.60 27.79
N ASP A 14 -11.71 32.33 27.65
CA ASP A 14 -12.51 31.14 27.98
C ASP A 14 -11.60 29.91 28.16
N ALA A 15 -11.36 29.51 29.41
CA ALA A 15 -10.51 28.35 29.72
C ALA A 15 -11.09 27.01 29.22
N SER A 16 -12.43 26.86 29.22
CA SER A 16 -13.08 25.60 28.82
C SER A 16 -13.12 25.47 27.29
N GLY A 17 -13.47 26.56 26.59
CA GLY A 17 -13.43 26.63 25.13
C GLY A 17 -12.02 26.45 24.58
N LEU A 18 -11.00 27.04 25.24
CA LEU A 18 -9.60 26.83 24.87
C LEU A 18 -9.20 25.35 24.98
N ALA A 19 -9.51 24.68 26.10
CA ALA A 19 -9.17 23.26 26.29
C ALA A 19 -9.81 22.33 25.24
N VAL A 20 -11.08 22.58 24.87
CA VAL A 20 -11.75 21.81 23.82
C VAL A 20 -11.13 22.11 22.45
N SER A 21 -10.88 23.39 22.14
CA SER A 21 -10.27 23.80 20.87
C SER A 21 -8.88 23.18 20.65
N GLU A 22 -8.03 23.11 21.69
CA GLU A 22 -6.71 22.48 21.59
C GLU A 22 -6.80 20.96 21.38
N LYS A 23 -7.79 20.29 21.97
CA LYS A 23 -8.06 18.87 21.69
C LYS A 23 -8.50 18.65 20.25
N LEU A 24 -9.43 19.49 19.75
CA LEU A 24 -9.89 19.42 18.36
C LEU A 24 -8.74 19.72 17.39
N ARG A 25 -7.91 20.72 17.66
CA ARG A 25 -6.72 21.06 16.86
C ARG A 25 -5.70 19.93 16.82
N THR A 26 -5.47 19.27 17.95
CA THR A 26 -4.62 18.07 18.01
C THR A 26 -5.19 16.95 17.13
N GLN A 27 -6.51 16.74 17.17
CA GLN A 27 -7.18 15.77 16.30
C GLN A 27 -7.11 16.15 14.82
N VAL A 28 -7.30 17.42 14.45
CA VAL A 28 -7.16 17.94 13.08
C VAL A 28 -5.76 17.65 12.53
N ASN A 29 -4.72 17.97 13.31
CA ASN A 29 -3.34 17.68 12.93
C ASN A 29 -3.07 16.18 12.80
N GLY A 30 -3.62 15.37 13.72
CA GLY A 30 -3.53 13.92 13.68
C GLY A 30 -4.24 13.31 12.48
N LEU A 31 -5.44 13.77 12.14
CA LEU A 31 -6.21 13.31 10.98
C LEU A 31 -5.51 13.65 9.67
N ARG A 32 -4.94 14.85 9.55
CA ARG A 32 -4.18 15.25 8.36
C ARG A 32 -2.90 14.43 8.19
N GLN A 33 -2.24 14.03 9.28
CA GLN A 33 -1.11 13.10 9.21
C GLN A 33 -1.58 11.68 8.87
N ALA A 34 -2.70 11.22 9.42
CA ALA A 34 -3.29 9.93 9.12
C ALA A 34 -3.70 9.79 7.65
N GLU A 35 -4.21 10.87 7.04
CA GLU A 35 -4.49 10.97 5.61
C GLU A 35 -3.20 10.75 4.80
N ARG A 36 -2.13 11.52 5.08
CA ARG A 36 -0.82 11.32 4.43
C ARG A 36 -0.29 9.90 4.59
N ASN A 37 -0.38 9.32 5.79
CA ASN A 37 0.04 7.94 6.02
C ASN A 37 -0.79 6.94 5.19
N THR A 38 -2.07 7.25 4.94
CA THR A 38 -2.96 6.43 4.10
C THR A 38 -2.56 6.54 2.63
N GLU A 39 -2.20 7.74 2.16
CA GLU A 39 -1.65 7.99 0.81
C GLU A 39 -0.30 7.30 0.58
N ASP A 40 0.58 7.33 1.58
CA ASP A 40 1.85 6.59 1.54
C ASP A 40 1.59 5.08 1.46
N GLY A 41 0.59 4.59 2.20
CA GLY A 41 0.13 3.20 2.10
C GLY A 41 -0.41 2.84 0.73
N MET A 42 -1.18 3.72 0.09
CA MET A 42 -1.65 3.52 -1.29
C MET A 42 -0.47 3.45 -2.28
N SER A 43 0.51 4.34 -2.14
CA SER A 43 1.73 4.38 -2.98
C SER A 43 2.56 3.10 -2.82
N PHE A 44 2.66 2.59 -1.60
CA PHE A 44 3.30 1.31 -1.30
C PHE A 44 2.60 0.14 -2.01
N ILE A 45 1.27 0.07 -1.93
CA ILE A 45 0.49 -1.00 -2.57
C ILE A 45 0.64 -0.94 -4.10
N GLN A 46 0.54 0.24 -4.70
CA GLN A 46 0.70 0.41 -6.15
C GLN A 46 2.09 -0.04 -6.62
N THR A 47 3.13 0.31 -5.87
CA THR A 47 4.51 -0.13 -6.15
C THR A 47 4.62 -1.66 -6.09
N ALA A 48 4.05 -2.27 -5.05
CA ALA A 48 4.01 -3.73 -4.92
C ALA A 48 3.22 -4.38 -6.07
N GLU A 49 2.08 -3.81 -6.46
CA GLU A 49 1.27 -4.33 -7.57
C GLU A 49 2.03 -4.30 -8.90
N GLY A 50 2.74 -3.20 -9.20
CA GLY A 50 3.51 -3.08 -10.44
C GLY A 50 4.56 -4.20 -10.60
N PHE A 51 5.26 -4.56 -9.52
CA PHE A 51 6.18 -5.70 -9.55
C PHE A 51 5.47 -7.06 -9.71
N LEU A 52 4.29 -7.23 -9.10
CA LEU A 52 3.48 -8.45 -9.27
C LEU A 52 2.96 -8.59 -10.71
N GLU A 53 2.63 -7.47 -11.36
CA GLU A 53 2.24 -7.46 -12.77
C GLU A 53 3.38 -7.91 -13.68
N GLN A 54 4.60 -7.36 -13.47
CA GLN A 54 5.78 -7.82 -14.21
C GLN A 54 6.04 -9.31 -14.01
N THR A 55 5.96 -9.77 -12.76
CA THR A 55 6.12 -11.21 -12.43
C THR A 55 5.06 -12.05 -13.15
N SER A 56 3.79 -11.63 -13.13
CA SER A 56 2.69 -12.31 -13.84
C SER A 56 2.96 -12.45 -15.34
N ASN A 57 3.44 -11.39 -16.00
CA ASN A 57 3.74 -11.42 -17.43
C ASN A 57 4.86 -12.42 -17.76
N ILE A 58 5.88 -12.52 -16.91
CA ILE A 58 6.95 -13.51 -17.05
C ILE A 58 6.43 -14.93 -16.89
N ILE A 59 5.57 -15.19 -15.89
CA ILE A 59 4.99 -16.53 -15.71
C ILE A 59 4.11 -16.92 -16.90
N GLN A 60 3.35 -15.98 -17.48
CA GLN A 60 2.60 -16.23 -18.70
C GLN A 60 3.53 -16.57 -19.88
N ARG A 61 4.68 -15.92 -20.02
CA ARG A 61 5.68 -16.27 -21.03
C ARG A 61 6.24 -17.68 -20.82
N ILE A 62 6.62 -18.03 -19.58
CA ILE A 62 7.07 -19.39 -19.23
C ILE A 62 6.01 -20.43 -19.62
N ARG A 63 4.74 -20.15 -19.33
CA ARG A 63 3.62 -21.03 -19.69
C ARG A 63 3.50 -21.23 -21.21
N VAL A 64 3.65 -20.19 -22.01
CA VAL A 64 3.60 -20.29 -23.48
C VAL A 64 4.76 -21.16 -24.00
N LEU A 65 5.97 -20.98 -23.46
CA LEU A 65 7.13 -21.80 -23.82
C LEU A 65 6.95 -23.27 -23.41
N ALA A 66 6.33 -23.54 -22.26
CA ALA A 66 5.99 -24.87 -21.83
C ALA A 66 4.94 -25.54 -22.74
N ILE A 67 3.92 -24.80 -23.18
CA ILE A 67 2.94 -25.28 -24.17
C ILE A 67 3.62 -25.60 -25.50
N GLN A 68 4.53 -24.73 -25.94
CA GLN A 68 5.26 -24.92 -27.19
C GLN A 68 6.10 -26.20 -27.17
N THR A 69 6.93 -26.38 -26.15
CA THR A 69 7.84 -27.54 -25.99
C THR A 69 7.14 -28.86 -25.65
N SER A 70 5.91 -28.79 -25.13
CA SER A 70 5.02 -29.94 -24.93
C SER A 70 4.60 -30.58 -26.26
N ASN A 71 4.70 -29.86 -27.38
CA ASN A 71 4.43 -30.43 -28.70
C ASN A 71 5.52 -31.44 -29.11
N GLY A 72 5.09 -32.58 -29.64
CA GLY A 72 5.96 -33.67 -30.09
C GLY A 72 6.81 -33.35 -31.33
N ILE A 73 6.55 -32.23 -32.01
CA ILE A 73 7.32 -31.80 -33.19
C ILE A 73 8.69 -31.19 -32.86
N TYR A 74 8.96 -30.86 -31.59
CA TYR A 74 10.24 -30.29 -31.17
C TYR A 74 11.26 -31.39 -30.84
N SER A 75 12.48 -31.23 -31.35
CA SER A 75 13.61 -32.09 -31.00
C SER A 75 14.09 -31.84 -29.57
N ASN A 76 14.96 -32.70 -29.06
CA ASN A 76 15.54 -32.50 -27.73
C ASN A 76 16.47 -31.28 -27.71
N GLU A 77 17.17 -31.02 -28.82
CA GLU A 77 17.99 -29.84 -29.02
C GLU A 77 17.15 -28.55 -29.01
N ASP A 78 15.99 -28.55 -29.70
CA ASP A 78 15.08 -27.39 -29.68
C ASP A 78 14.54 -27.11 -28.26
N ARG A 79 14.21 -28.17 -27.51
CA ARG A 79 13.78 -28.04 -26.10
C ARG A 79 14.89 -27.48 -25.23
N GLN A 80 16.15 -27.83 -25.46
CA GLN A 80 17.29 -27.25 -24.75
C GLN A 80 17.45 -25.76 -25.05
N LEU A 81 17.20 -25.31 -26.28
CA LEU A 81 17.22 -23.88 -26.61
C LEU A 81 16.13 -23.11 -25.87
N VAL A 82 14.90 -23.66 -25.82
CA VAL A 82 13.80 -23.04 -25.05
C VAL A 82 14.07 -23.09 -23.54
N GLN A 83 14.74 -24.13 -23.04
CA GLN A 83 15.14 -24.23 -21.63
C GLN A 83 16.04 -23.07 -21.20
N VAL A 84 16.93 -22.59 -22.08
CA VAL A 84 17.76 -21.41 -21.78
C VAL A 84 16.89 -20.18 -21.57
N GLU A 85 15.89 -19.95 -22.44
CA GLU A 85 14.94 -18.85 -22.29
C GLU A 85 14.15 -18.97 -20.98
N VAL A 86 13.62 -20.15 -20.65
CA VAL A 86 12.89 -20.35 -19.39
C VAL A 86 13.77 -20.15 -18.17
N SER A 87 15.03 -20.59 -18.20
CA SER A 87 15.96 -20.38 -17.08
C SER A 87 16.20 -18.89 -16.84
N ALA A 88 16.41 -18.11 -17.90
CA ALA A 88 16.56 -16.65 -17.79
C ALA A 88 15.28 -15.97 -17.26
N LEU A 89 14.10 -16.44 -17.65
CA LEU A 89 12.83 -15.93 -17.12
C LEU A 89 12.64 -16.26 -15.64
N VAL A 90 13.08 -17.43 -15.19
CA VAL A 90 13.05 -17.79 -13.75
C VAL A 90 14.02 -16.92 -12.95
N ASP A 91 15.22 -16.67 -13.47
CA ASP A 91 16.20 -15.77 -12.86
C ASP A 91 15.64 -14.34 -12.76
N GLU A 92 14.90 -13.89 -13.79
CA GLU A 92 14.25 -12.59 -13.79
C GLU A 92 13.15 -12.48 -12.72
N VAL A 93 12.39 -13.56 -12.47
CA VAL A 93 11.42 -13.61 -11.36
C VAL A 93 12.13 -13.44 -10.01
N ASP A 94 13.27 -14.10 -9.80
CA ASP A 94 14.06 -13.95 -8.57
C ASP A 94 14.70 -12.57 -8.45
N ARG A 95 15.13 -11.98 -9.57
CA ARG A 95 15.63 -10.60 -9.63
C ARG A 95 14.54 -9.62 -9.22
N ILE A 96 13.33 -9.73 -9.77
CA ILE A 96 12.20 -8.87 -9.40
C ILE A 96 11.86 -9.06 -7.92
N ALA A 97 11.80 -10.30 -7.43
CA ALA A 97 11.46 -10.57 -6.04
C ALA A 97 12.48 -9.97 -5.03
N SER A 98 13.77 -10.00 -5.36
CA SER A 98 14.85 -9.47 -4.52
C SER A 98 15.10 -7.96 -4.69
N GLN A 99 14.79 -7.40 -5.85
CA GLN A 99 14.96 -5.96 -6.12
C GLN A 99 13.72 -5.14 -5.84
N ALA A 100 12.54 -5.77 -5.70
CA ALA A 100 11.31 -5.10 -5.32
C ALA A 100 11.44 -4.49 -3.93
N GLU A 101 11.61 -3.17 -3.90
CA GLU A 101 11.76 -2.40 -2.69
C GLU A 101 10.92 -1.13 -2.70
N PHE A 102 10.43 -0.77 -1.52
CA PHE A 102 9.83 0.52 -1.27
C PHE A 102 10.52 1.11 -0.03
N ASN A 103 11.12 2.30 -0.17
CA ASN A 103 11.88 2.91 0.92
C ASN A 103 12.89 1.94 1.59
N LYS A 104 13.62 1.18 0.76
CA LYS A 104 14.59 0.13 1.17
C LYS A 104 14.00 -1.12 1.85
N PHE A 105 12.68 -1.23 1.99
CA PHE A 105 12.03 -2.45 2.49
C PHE A 105 11.80 -3.44 1.35
N LYS A 106 12.28 -4.68 1.51
CA LYS A 106 12.05 -5.77 0.54
C LYS A 106 10.63 -6.30 0.65
N LEU A 107 9.91 -6.29 -0.47
CA LEU A 107 8.47 -6.56 -0.49
C LEU A 107 8.16 -8.08 -0.52
N PHE A 108 8.92 -8.87 -1.28
CA PHE A 108 8.57 -10.26 -1.63
C PHE A 108 9.46 -11.34 -1.00
N GLU A 109 10.37 -10.96 -0.11
CA GLU A 109 11.23 -11.92 0.61
C GLU A 109 10.52 -12.59 1.81
N GLY A 110 9.23 -12.30 2.00
CA GLY A 110 8.42 -12.93 3.06
C GLY A 110 8.54 -12.27 4.43
N GLN A 111 9.25 -11.15 4.54
CA GLN A 111 9.35 -10.37 5.77
C GLN A 111 7.97 -9.96 6.30
N PHE A 112 7.01 -9.70 5.42
CA PHE A 112 5.64 -9.26 5.74
C PHE A 112 4.57 -10.36 5.57
N ALA A 113 4.97 -11.64 5.46
CA ALA A 113 4.02 -12.73 5.30
C ALA A 113 3.17 -12.97 6.57
N ARG A 114 2.00 -13.62 6.41
CA ARG A 114 1.18 -14.03 7.56
C ARG A 114 1.98 -14.97 8.46
N GLY A 115 2.12 -14.59 9.74
CA GLY A 115 2.91 -15.36 10.72
C GLY A 115 4.42 -15.13 10.68
N SER A 116 4.91 -14.18 9.86
CA SER A 116 6.31 -13.76 9.91
C SER A 116 6.69 -13.29 11.32
N ARG A 117 7.81 -13.81 11.82
CA ARG A 117 8.42 -13.40 13.10
C ARG A 117 9.39 -12.23 12.92
N VAL A 118 9.69 -11.87 11.67
CA VAL A 118 10.70 -10.86 11.33
C VAL A 118 10.09 -9.46 11.38
N ALA A 119 8.98 -9.27 10.67
CA ALA A 119 8.34 -7.97 10.57
C ALA A 119 6.82 -8.08 10.36
N SER A 120 6.14 -6.97 10.64
CA SER A 120 4.72 -6.79 10.35
C SER A 120 4.52 -5.38 9.81
N MET A 121 3.84 -5.27 8.68
CA MET A 121 3.52 -3.97 8.09
C MET A 121 2.23 -3.44 8.72
N TRP A 122 2.32 -2.30 9.41
CA TRP A 122 1.18 -1.63 10.01
C TRP A 122 1.08 -0.21 9.44
N PHE A 123 -0.10 0.15 8.95
CA PHE A 123 -0.40 1.53 8.57
C PHE A 123 -1.28 2.18 9.63
N HIS A 124 -0.86 3.33 10.13
CA HIS A 124 -1.62 4.11 11.10
C HIS A 124 -2.46 5.16 10.38
N MET A 125 -3.77 4.96 10.39
CA MET A 125 -4.73 5.68 9.55
C MET A 125 -5.78 6.37 10.42
N GLY A 126 -5.40 6.81 11.61
CA GLY A 126 -6.26 7.56 12.50
C GLY A 126 -5.47 8.46 13.44
N SER A 127 -6.18 9.33 14.15
CA SER A 127 -5.58 10.29 15.09
C SER A 127 -5.39 9.74 16.50
N ASN A 128 -5.95 8.57 16.81
CA ASN A 128 -5.92 7.96 18.14
C ASN A 128 -5.21 6.61 18.15
N GLN A 129 -4.84 6.17 19.37
CA GLN A 129 -4.19 4.87 19.58
C GLN A 129 -5.03 3.71 19.01
N ASN A 130 -4.33 2.70 18.49
CA ASN A 130 -4.90 1.47 17.91
C ASN A 130 -5.74 1.65 16.63
N GLN A 131 -5.75 2.83 16.01
CA GLN A 131 -6.35 3.05 14.68
C GLN A 131 -5.36 2.67 13.57
N ARG A 132 -4.99 1.39 13.52
CA ARG A 132 -4.02 0.85 12.55
C ARG A 132 -4.51 -0.43 11.90
N GLU A 133 -4.09 -0.66 10.67
CA GLU A 133 -4.38 -1.88 9.91
C GLU A 133 -3.10 -2.63 9.59
N ARG A 134 -3.17 -3.96 9.65
CA ARG A 134 -2.06 -4.84 9.30
C ARG A 134 -2.18 -5.34 7.87
N PHE A 135 -1.07 -5.23 7.15
CA PHE A 135 -0.95 -5.67 5.77
C PHE A 135 -0.04 -6.89 5.66
N TYR A 136 -0.33 -7.71 4.65
CA TYR A 136 0.40 -8.95 4.40
C TYR A 136 0.81 -9.05 2.95
N ILE A 137 2.08 -9.37 2.73
CA ILE A 137 2.63 -9.71 1.42
C ILE A 137 3.31 -11.07 1.54
N GLY A 138 2.81 -12.05 0.79
CA GLY A 138 3.43 -13.36 0.68
C GLY A 138 4.74 -13.30 -0.09
N THR A 139 5.60 -14.30 0.11
CA THR A 139 6.81 -14.41 -0.70
C THR A 139 6.48 -14.81 -2.15
N MET A 140 7.14 -14.12 -3.10
CA MET A 140 6.98 -14.29 -4.55
C MET A 140 8.28 -14.68 -5.27
N THR A 141 9.24 -15.23 -4.54
CA THR A 141 10.45 -15.81 -5.13
C THR A 141 10.11 -17.04 -6.00
N SER A 142 10.99 -17.41 -6.92
CA SER A 142 10.84 -18.58 -7.78
C SER A 142 10.59 -19.86 -6.97
N ARG A 143 11.27 -20.00 -5.82
CA ARG A 143 11.07 -21.09 -4.86
C ARG A 143 9.67 -21.08 -4.25
N ALA A 144 9.18 -19.90 -3.86
CA ALA A 144 7.83 -19.76 -3.29
C ALA A 144 6.73 -20.00 -4.33
N LEU A 145 7.03 -19.77 -5.61
CA LEU A 145 6.15 -20.03 -6.75
C LEU A 145 6.34 -21.45 -7.33
N LYS A 146 7.23 -22.27 -6.75
CA LYS A 146 7.56 -23.64 -7.20
C LYS A 146 8.12 -23.73 -8.63
N LEU A 147 8.76 -22.66 -9.11
CA LEU A 147 9.45 -22.61 -10.40
C LEU A 147 10.90 -23.14 -10.33
N VAL A 148 11.36 -23.45 -9.12
CA VAL A 148 12.62 -24.13 -8.83
C VAL A 148 12.31 -25.31 -7.94
N LYS A 149 12.87 -26.48 -8.26
CA LYS A 149 12.71 -27.69 -7.43
C LYS A 149 13.36 -27.47 -6.06
N ALA A 150 12.95 -28.25 -5.05
CA ALA A 150 13.46 -28.12 -3.68
C ALA A 150 15.01 -28.20 -3.58
N ASP A 151 15.64 -28.86 -4.55
CA ASP A 151 17.09 -29.03 -4.67
C ASP A 151 17.82 -27.82 -5.31
N GLY A 152 17.12 -26.72 -5.62
CA GLY A 152 17.71 -25.53 -6.24
C GLY A 152 17.94 -25.63 -7.75
N ARG A 153 17.49 -26.72 -8.39
CA ARG A 153 17.54 -26.87 -9.85
C ARG A 153 16.35 -26.14 -10.51
N PRO A 154 16.58 -25.40 -11.61
CA PRO A 154 15.49 -24.78 -12.36
C PRO A 154 14.52 -25.84 -12.89
N ILE A 155 13.26 -25.46 -13.10
CA ILE A 155 12.29 -26.31 -13.79
C ILE A 155 12.86 -26.76 -15.14
N ALA A 156 12.80 -28.07 -15.38
CA ALA A 156 13.21 -28.66 -16.64
C ALA A 156 12.00 -28.75 -17.57
N ILE A 157 12.24 -28.52 -18.86
CA ILE A 157 11.29 -28.66 -19.96
C ILE A 157 11.92 -29.57 -21.03
N SER A 158 12.79 -30.49 -20.58
CA SER A 158 13.60 -31.33 -21.46
C SER A 158 12.78 -32.45 -22.10
N SER A 159 11.63 -32.78 -21.51
CA SER A 159 10.67 -33.75 -22.04
C SER A 159 9.25 -33.17 -22.11
N PRO A 160 8.38 -33.71 -22.98
CA PRO A 160 6.96 -33.32 -23.03
C PRO A 160 6.23 -33.51 -21.69
N GLY A 161 6.59 -34.54 -20.93
CA GLY A 161 6.02 -34.79 -19.60
C GLY A 161 6.37 -33.67 -18.61
N GLU A 162 7.64 -33.29 -18.54
CA GLU A 162 8.09 -32.18 -17.70
C GLU A 162 7.51 -30.83 -18.15
N ALA A 163 7.40 -30.60 -19.46
CA ALA A 163 6.76 -29.41 -20.00
C ALA A 163 5.29 -29.30 -19.55
N ASN A 164 4.57 -30.42 -19.51
CA ASN A 164 3.20 -30.46 -19.03
C ASN A 164 3.08 -30.17 -17.53
N ASP A 165 4.04 -30.66 -16.72
CA ASP A 165 4.11 -30.32 -15.29
C ASP A 165 4.36 -28.83 -15.09
N VAL A 166 5.21 -28.21 -15.91
CA VAL A 166 5.48 -26.77 -15.85
C VAL A 166 4.23 -25.93 -16.15
N ILE A 167 3.35 -26.38 -17.05
CA ILE A 167 2.06 -25.70 -17.30
C ILE A 167 1.23 -25.67 -16.01
N GLY A 168 1.10 -26.80 -15.32
CA GLY A 168 0.37 -26.88 -14.05
C GLY A 168 1.00 -26.05 -12.94
N LEU A 169 2.33 -26.02 -12.85
CA LEU A 169 3.07 -25.17 -11.91
C LEU A 169 2.89 -23.68 -12.21
N ALA A 170 2.94 -23.29 -13.49
CA ALA A 170 2.74 -21.91 -13.93
C ALA A 170 1.31 -21.44 -13.63
N ASP A 171 0.29 -22.27 -13.86
CA ASP A 171 -1.11 -21.95 -13.52
C ASP A 171 -1.31 -21.78 -12.00
N ALA A 172 -0.66 -22.62 -11.19
CA ALA A 172 -0.67 -22.48 -9.73
C ALA A 172 0.06 -21.21 -9.26
N ALA A 173 1.20 -20.88 -9.87
CA ALA A 173 1.95 -19.66 -9.60
C ALA A 173 1.14 -18.41 -9.97
N LEU A 174 0.52 -18.39 -11.15
CA LEU A 174 -0.39 -17.31 -11.59
C LEU A 174 -1.54 -17.16 -10.60
N THR A 175 -2.19 -18.25 -10.20
CA THR A 175 -3.30 -18.19 -9.22
C THR A 175 -2.85 -17.57 -7.91
N LYS A 176 -1.64 -17.90 -7.43
CA LYS A 176 -1.07 -17.32 -6.20
C LYS A 176 -0.76 -15.83 -6.35
N ILE A 177 -0.18 -15.41 -7.48
CA ILE A 177 0.09 -13.99 -7.77
C ILE A 177 -1.22 -13.21 -7.87
N MET A 178 -2.21 -13.75 -8.60
CA MET A 178 -3.52 -13.12 -8.76
C MET A 178 -4.25 -12.99 -7.42
N LYS A 179 -4.15 -13.99 -6.54
CA LYS A 179 -4.68 -13.88 -5.18
C LYS A 179 -4.01 -12.74 -4.40
N GLN A 180 -2.69 -12.63 -4.46
CA GLN A 180 -1.98 -11.53 -3.80
C GLN A 180 -2.37 -10.16 -4.39
N ARG A 181 -2.54 -10.06 -5.71
CA ARG A 181 -3.01 -8.84 -6.38
C ARG A 181 -4.45 -8.49 -5.98
N ALA A 182 -5.33 -9.47 -5.90
CA ALA A 182 -6.70 -9.27 -5.43
C ALA A 182 -6.73 -8.75 -3.97
N ASP A 183 -5.90 -9.31 -3.10
CA ASP A 183 -5.74 -8.81 -1.72
C ASP A 183 -5.23 -7.36 -1.72
N MET A 184 -4.23 -7.03 -2.54
CA MET A 184 -3.70 -5.65 -2.68
C MET A 184 -4.76 -4.67 -3.19
N GLY A 185 -5.56 -5.04 -4.19
CA GLY A 185 -6.67 -4.21 -4.68
C GLY A 185 -7.75 -3.99 -3.63
N ALA A 186 -8.11 -5.02 -2.86
CA ALA A 186 -9.05 -4.90 -1.74
C ALA A 186 -8.53 -3.92 -0.68
N TYR A 187 -7.23 -4.00 -0.35
CA TYR A 187 -6.64 -3.05 0.57
C TYR A 187 -6.58 -1.63 0.01
N TYR A 188 -6.26 -1.45 -1.26
CA TYR A 188 -6.25 -0.14 -1.92
C TYR A 188 -7.62 0.54 -1.81
N ASN A 189 -8.69 -0.17 -2.17
CA ASN A 189 -10.05 0.35 -2.06
C ASN A 189 -10.39 0.73 -0.61
N ARG A 190 -9.97 -0.08 0.36
CA ARG A 190 -10.17 0.22 1.78
C ARG A 190 -9.41 1.48 2.22
N LEU A 191 -8.17 1.67 1.77
CA LEU A 191 -7.41 2.89 2.04
C LEU A 191 -8.08 4.11 1.41
N GLU A 192 -8.58 3.99 0.18
CA GLU A 192 -9.30 5.07 -0.49
C GLU A 192 -10.57 5.49 0.28
N TYR A 193 -11.37 4.52 0.73
CA TYR A 193 -12.53 4.81 1.59
C TYR A 193 -12.11 5.44 2.93
N THR A 194 -11.00 4.97 3.50
CA THR A 194 -10.47 5.51 4.76
C THR A 194 -10.01 6.96 4.57
N ALA A 195 -9.28 7.26 3.50
CA ALA A 195 -8.83 8.62 3.18
C ALA A 195 -10.01 9.58 3.02
N LYS A 196 -11.04 9.18 2.26
CA LYS A 196 -12.29 9.96 2.12
C LYS A 196 -12.99 10.20 3.46
N GLY A 197 -13.04 9.18 4.32
CA GLY A 197 -13.61 9.29 5.67
C GLY A 197 -12.79 10.22 6.58
N LEU A 198 -11.46 10.16 6.52
CA LEU A 198 -10.55 11.02 7.26
C LEU A 198 -10.68 12.49 6.82
N MET A 199 -10.78 12.74 5.52
CA MET A 199 -10.98 14.08 4.97
C MET A 199 -12.30 14.69 5.46
N GLY A 200 -13.40 13.94 5.39
CA GLY A 200 -14.68 14.39 5.92
C GLY A 200 -14.67 14.62 7.44
N ALA A 201 -13.96 13.78 8.21
CA ALA A 201 -13.78 13.99 9.64
C ALA A 201 -12.93 15.23 9.94
N TYR A 202 -11.85 15.44 9.17
CA TYR A 202 -10.98 16.60 9.27
C TYR A 202 -11.76 17.89 9.04
N GLU A 203 -12.56 17.98 7.98
CA GLU A 203 -13.38 19.16 7.66
C GLU A 203 -14.40 19.47 8.77
N ASN A 204 -15.11 18.45 9.26
CA ASN A 204 -16.11 18.62 10.30
C ASN A 204 -15.52 19.06 11.65
N ILE A 205 -14.37 18.51 12.02
CA ILE A 205 -13.66 18.89 13.26
C ILE A 205 -13.05 20.27 13.10
N GLN A 206 -12.46 20.60 11.96
CA GLN A 206 -11.94 21.94 11.66
C GLN A 206 -13.06 22.99 11.73
N ALA A 207 -14.23 22.73 11.14
CA ALA A 207 -15.37 23.63 11.23
C ALA A 207 -15.88 23.78 12.67
N SER A 208 -15.81 22.72 13.48
CA SER A 208 -16.19 22.76 14.89
C SER A 208 -15.19 23.55 15.73
N GLU A 209 -13.90 23.44 15.43
CA GLU A 209 -12.84 24.20 16.10
C GLU A 209 -12.93 25.68 15.75
N SER A 210 -13.14 26.01 14.47
CA SER A 210 -13.38 27.38 13.99
C SER A 210 -14.57 28.05 14.70
N ARG A 211 -15.71 27.36 14.85
CA ARG A 211 -16.86 27.89 15.61
C ARG A 211 -16.57 28.20 17.08
N ILE A 212 -15.58 27.52 17.67
CA ILE A 212 -15.21 27.73 19.08
C ILE A 212 -14.19 28.87 19.18
N ARG A 213 -13.20 28.88 18.31
CA ARG A 213 -12.01 29.72 18.46
C ARG A 213 -11.99 30.96 17.58
N ASP A 214 -12.56 30.91 16.39
CA ASP A 214 -12.56 32.04 15.45
C ASP A 214 -13.63 33.07 15.83
N ALA A 215 -13.30 34.34 15.61
CA ALA A 215 -14.23 35.45 15.81
C ALA A 215 -14.95 35.80 14.51
N ASP A 216 -16.21 36.25 14.62
CA ASP A 216 -16.88 36.91 13.51
C ASP A 216 -16.29 38.33 13.35
N MET A 217 -15.50 38.51 12.29
CA MET A 217 -14.83 39.77 12.02
C MET A 217 -15.82 40.92 11.80
N ALA A 218 -17.01 40.67 11.27
CA ALA A 218 -18.00 41.72 11.07
C ALA A 218 -18.54 42.24 12.41
N GLU A 219 -18.83 41.34 13.35
CA GLU A 219 -19.27 41.69 14.70
C GLU A 219 -18.16 42.41 15.49
N GLU A 220 -16.92 41.90 15.42
CA GLU A 220 -15.78 42.50 16.11
C GLU A 220 -15.45 43.91 15.58
N VAL A 221 -15.55 44.16 14.27
CA VAL A 221 -15.38 45.50 13.68
C VAL A 221 -16.46 46.47 14.19
N VAL A 222 -17.72 46.02 14.28
CA VAL A 222 -18.82 46.86 14.81
C VAL A 222 -18.60 47.17 16.29
N SER A 223 -18.16 46.19 17.08
CA SER A 223 -17.81 46.39 18.49
C SER A 223 -16.64 47.35 18.67
N LEU A 224 -15.61 47.24 17.83
CA LEU A 224 -14.46 48.14 17.87
C LEU A 224 -14.87 49.57 17.55
N THR A 225 -15.64 49.78 16.47
CA THR A 225 -16.06 51.13 16.05
C THR A 225 -16.97 51.79 17.08
N THR A 226 -17.91 51.04 17.69
CA THR A 226 -18.72 51.57 18.81
C THR A 226 -17.85 51.93 20.02
N LYS A 227 -16.90 51.08 20.41
CA LYS A 227 -15.97 51.39 21.52
C LYS A 227 -15.08 52.60 21.25
N GLN A 228 -14.70 52.85 19.99
CA GLN A 228 -13.93 54.05 19.60
C GLN A 228 -14.75 55.34 19.64
N ILE A 229 -16.07 55.25 19.46
CA ILE A 229 -16.99 56.41 19.51
C ILE A 229 -17.43 56.73 20.94
N LEU A 230 -17.45 55.73 21.84
CA LEU A 230 -17.90 55.84 23.24
C LEU A 230 -16.82 56.31 24.24
N VAL A 231 -15.59 56.54 23.77
CA VAL A 231 -14.46 57.10 24.55
C VAL A 231 -14.27 58.56 24.19
#